data_AF-A0A0N7KNE1-F1
#
_entry.id   AF-A0A0N7KNE1-F1
#
_cell.length_a   1.000
_cell.length_b   1.000
_cell.length_c   1.000
_cell.angle_alpha   90.00
_cell.angle_beta   90.00
_cell.angle_gamma   90.00
#
_symmetry.space_group_name_H-M   'P 1'
#
loop_
_entity.id
_entity.type
_entity.pdbx_description
1 polymer ?
#
loop_
_entity_poly.entity_id
_entity_poly.type
_entity_poly.pdbx_seq_one_letter_code
_entity_poly.pdbx_strand_id
1 'polypeptide(L)'
;MGSSKKAKVKSRRAAKSDRLSSLPLEIKADILSRLNVQDAVRTNILSSVWRSTWTTIPEMLLCDCTYTSCQGSVTSAPPKFITLVDMALSLHRGPLHGITILGSKNYHDVFGRWMHKLSMKSPNSVTIKLTSASRYRIPSCFFSISDLEHLDIKNCIISLPQMFKGFEWLTTLDLENFSSTDSDIDNLISCCPELSVLVLKSFEGISCLNIRAPELEILEVDGKYEDFHLDAPNLETANVTLHKAQEYQSVPVVHGGKSYLKQALGSLSDIEKLVINGYFLTYLSKGCIMTKIPAVFDHLEMMLLEICFWDQREILTGRVIVSECSYPQKA
;
A
#
# COMPACT_ATOMS: atom_id res chain seq x y z
N MET A 1 -39.70 -56.23 56.82
CA MET A 1 -38.70 -55.78 55.83
C MET A 1 -39.33 -54.68 54.99
N GLY A 2 -39.02 -53.42 55.28
CA GLY A 2 -39.60 -52.26 54.59
C GLY A 2 -38.78 -51.90 53.35
N SER A 3 -39.27 -52.26 52.16
CA SER A 3 -38.64 -51.87 50.89
C SER A 3 -38.90 -50.38 50.60
N SER A 4 -37.92 -49.54 50.91
CA SER A 4 -37.89 -48.14 50.45
C SER A 4 -37.67 -48.09 48.93
N LYS A 5 -38.71 -47.66 48.21
CA LYS A 5 -38.63 -47.29 46.79
C LYS A 5 -37.74 -46.05 46.65
N LYS A 6 -36.49 -46.23 46.20
CA LYS A 6 -35.66 -45.09 45.75
C LYS A 6 -36.25 -44.51 44.47
N ALA A 7 -36.85 -43.33 44.58
CA ALA A 7 -37.27 -42.54 43.44
C ALA A 7 -36.03 -42.13 42.61
N LYS A 8 -36.01 -42.54 41.35
CA LYS A 8 -34.99 -42.17 40.37
C LYS A 8 -35.22 -40.71 39.99
N VAL A 9 -34.50 -39.78 40.61
CA VAL A 9 -34.49 -38.37 40.23
C VAL A 9 -33.93 -38.27 38.81
N LYS A 10 -34.82 -38.14 37.83
CA LYS A 10 -34.45 -37.70 36.47
C LYS A 10 -33.91 -36.28 36.58
N SER A 11 -32.59 -36.14 36.55
CA SER A 11 -31.92 -34.86 36.37
C SER A 11 -32.42 -34.22 35.08
N ARG A 12 -33.34 -33.25 35.19
CA ARG A 12 -33.66 -32.28 34.14
C ARG A 12 -32.51 -31.29 34.05
N ARG A 13 -31.34 -31.75 33.60
CA ARG A 13 -30.35 -30.85 33.02
C ARG A 13 -30.80 -30.62 31.57
N ALA A 14 -31.80 -29.74 31.40
CA ALA A 14 -32.00 -29.10 30.11
C ALA A 14 -30.64 -28.49 29.77
N ALA A 15 -29.97 -29.03 28.75
CA ALA A 15 -28.75 -28.45 28.22
C ALA A 15 -29.11 -27.01 27.85
N LYS A 16 -28.72 -26.06 28.70
CA LYS A 16 -28.93 -24.64 28.47
C LYS A 16 -28.03 -24.36 27.28
N SER A 17 -28.61 -24.40 26.06
CA SER A 17 -27.89 -24.19 24.82
C SER A 17 -27.02 -22.95 24.98
N ASP A 18 -25.73 -23.10 24.74
CA ASP A 18 -24.78 -22.01 24.83
C ASP A 18 -25.23 -20.89 23.88
N ARG A 19 -25.63 -19.76 24.48
CA ARG A 19 -26.25 -18.63 23.77
C ARG A 19 -25.33 -18.06 22.69
N LEU A 20 -24.02 -18.14 22.89
CA LEU A 20 -23.03 -17.68 21.92
C LEU A 20 -22.88 -18.68 20.77
N SER A 21 -22.94 -19.98 21.06
CA SER A 21 -22.93 -21.02 20.02
C SER A 21 -24.19 -21.03 19.17
N SER A 22 -25.33 -20.60 19.70
CA SER A 22 -26.59 -20.50 18.95
C SER A 22 -26.72 -19.27 18.04
N LEU A 23 -25.78 -18.32 18.09
CA LEU A 23 -25.83 -17.15 17.21
C LEU A 23 -25.73 -17.57 15.72
N PRO A 24 -26.44 -16.89 14.81
CA PRO A 24 -26.25 -17.07 13.36
C PRO A 24 -24.78 -16.89 12.97
N LEU A 25 -24.37 -17.55 11.87
CA LEU A 25 -22.97 -17.54 11.43
C LEU A 25 -22.51 -16.12 11.10
N GLU A 26 -23.40 -15.31 10.56
CA GLU A 26 -23.18 -13.92 10.15
C GLU A 26 -22.85 -13.04 11.35
N ILE A 27 -23.57 -13.21 12.47
CA ILE A 27 -23.32 -12.46 13.71
C ILE A 27 -22.00 -12.89 14.33
N LYS A 28 -21.65 -14.18 14.28
CA LYS A 28 -20.34 -14.64 14.75
C LYS A 28 -19.22 -14.07 13.89
N ALA A 29 -19.40 -14.05 12.57
CA ALA A 29 -18.44 -13.46 11.65
C ALA A 29 -18.25 -11.96 11.91
N ASP A 30 -19.32 -11.19 12.17
CA ASP A 30 -19.23 -9.77 12.54
C ASP A 30 -18.55 -9.54 13.91
N ILE A 31 -18.78 -10.41 14.88
CA ILE A 31 -18.05 -10.32 16.15
C ILE A 31 -16.56 -10.56 15.92
N LEU A 32 -16.21 -11.56 15.11
CA LEU A 32 -14.83 -11.93 14.85
C LEU A 32 -14.08 -10.95 13.95
N SER A 33 -14.76 -10.30 12.99
CA SER A 33 -14.14 -9.26 12.15
C SER A 33 -13.71 -8.03 12.97
N ARG A 34 -14.28 -7.85 14.15
CA ARG A 34 -13.90 -6.79 15.11
C ARG A 34 -12.74 -7.18 16.01
N LEU A 35 -12.23 -8.41 15.92
CA LEU A 35 -11.11 -8.92 16.71
C LEU A 35 -9.86 -9.06 15.84
N ASN A 36 -8.68 -8.86 16.44
CA ASN A 36 -7.45 -9.33 15.82
C ASN A 36 -7.43 -10.87 15.78
N VAL A 37 -6.58 -11.46 14.92
CA VAL A 37 -6.54 -12.92 14.75
C VAL A 37 -6.21 -13.65 16.06
N GLN A 38 -5.39 -13.05 16.93
CA GLN A 38 -5.05 -13.66 18.23
C GLN A 38 -6.27 -13.80 19.14
N ASP A 39 -7.08 -12.76 19.26
CA ASP A 39 -8.31 -12.77 20.05
C ASP A 39 -9.41 -13.60 19.40
N ALA A 40 -9.50 -13.58 18.07
CA ALA A 40 -10.36 -14.48 17.32
C ALA A 40 -10.01 -15.95 17.58
N VAL A 41 -8.73 -16.33 17.54
CA VAL A 41 -8.26 -17.68 17.88
C VAL A 41 -8.53 -18.01 19.36
N ARG A 42 -8.47 -17.04 20.28
CA ARG A 42 -8.83 -17.28 21.69
C ARG A 42 -10.31 -17.63 21.87
N THR A 43 -11.20 -17.18 20.98
CA THR A 43 -12.63 -17.58 21.03
C THR A 43 -12.84 -19.09 20.84
N ASN A 44 -11.84 -19.83 20.36
CA ASN A 44 -11.87 -21.29 20.21
C ASN A 44 -12.12 -22.06 21.51
N ILE A 45 -11.95 -21.41 22.66
CA ILE A 45 -12.27 -21.99 23.97
C ILE A 45 -13.76 -21.91 24.31
N LEU A 46 -14.52 -21.03 23.65
CA LEU A 46 -15.93 -20.81 23.94
C LEU A 46 -16.77 -22.02 23.54
N SER A 47 -16.54 -22.56 22.34
CA SER A 47 -17.14 -23.82 21.89
C SER A 47 -16.44 -24.41 20.67
N SER A 48 -16.84 -25.63 20.29
CA SER A 48 -16.40 -26.28 19.04
C SER A 48 -16.78 -25.49 17.79
N VAL A 49 -17.88 -24.72 17.83
CA VAL A 49 -18.33 -23.89 16.70
C VAL A 49 -17.41 -22.69 16.52
N TRP A 50 -17.10 -21.97 17.61
CA TRP A 50 -16.17 -20.83 17.57
C TRP A 50 -14.77 -21.28 17.13
N ARG A 51 -14.37 -22.51 17.48
CA ARG A 51 -13.09 -23.10 17.05
C ARG A 51 -12.88 -23.12 15.54
N SER A 52 -13.93 -23.30 14.75
CA SER A 52 -13.85 -23.24 13.28
C SER A 52 -14.18 -21.87 12.70
N THR A 53 -14.90 -21.02 13.44
CA THR A 53 -15.44 -19.77 12.88
C THR A 53 -14.35 -18.74 12.57
N TRP A 54 -13.28 -18.67 13.37
CA TRP A 54 -12.18 -17.73 13.08
C TRP A 54 -11.47 -18.02 11.74
N THR A 55 -11.57 -19.27 11.25
CA THR A 55 -10.98 -19.63 9.96
C THR A 55 -11.73 -19.04 8.76
N THR A 56 -12.91 -18.47 8.94
CA THR A 56 -13.73 -17.90 7.85
C THR A 56 -13.80 -16.38 7.90
N ILE A 57 -12.94 -15.72 8.70
CA ILE A 57 -12.94 -14.26 8.80
C ILE A 57 -12.43 -13.67 7.48
N PRO A 58 -13.14 -12.70 6.88
CA PRO A 58 -12.74 -12.11 5.60
C PRO A 58 -11.51 -11.20 5.72
N GLU A 59 -11.30 -10.57 6.87
CA GLU A 59 -10.18 -9.65 7.14
C GLU A 59 -9.29 -10.15 8.27
N MET A 60 -7.98 -10.17 8.07
CA MET A 60 -7.01 -10.66 9.05
C MET A 60 -5.98 -9.61 9.41
N LEU A 61 -5.98 -9.17 10.67
CA LEU A 61 -4.92 -8.35 11.25
C LEU A 61 -3.96 -9.22 12.09
N LEU A 62 -2.70 -9.28 11.65
CA LEU A 62 -1.60 -10.00 12.28
C LEU A 62 -0.50 -9.02 12.67
N CYS A 63 -0.34 -8.73 13.96
CA CYS A 63 0.69 -7.82 14.48
C CYS A 63 1.66 -8.54 15.43
N ASP A 64 2.96 -8.34 15.23
CA ASP A 64 3.97 -8.87 16.16
C ASP A 64 4.08 -8.06 17.46
N CYS A 65 3.50 -6.87 17.52
CA CYS A 65 3.53 -5.96 18.67
C CYS A 65 3.02 -6.59 19.97
N THR A 66 2.11 -7.56 19.90
CA THR A 66 1.63 -8.30 21.08
C THR A 66 2.66 -9.29 21.63
N TYR A 67 3.72 -9.56 20.88
CA TYR A 67 4.82 -10.46 21.22
C TYR A 67 6.11 -9.71 21.57
N THR A 68 6.16 -8.38 21.38
CA THR A 68 7.36 -7.56 21.62
C THR A 68 7.43 -6.96 23.02
N SER A 69 6.47 -7.23 23.89
CA SER A 69 6.51 -6.77 25.28
C SER A 69 7.69 -7.39 26.05
N CYS A 70 8.64 -6.53 26.41
CA CYS A 70 9.50 -6.65 27.59
C CYS A 70 10.78 -7.51 27.54
N GLN A 71 11.41 -7.76 26.39
CA GLN A 71 12.81 -8.24 26.39
C GLN A 71 13.69 -7.50 25.38
N GLY A 72 14.68 -6.82 25.94
CA GLY A 72 15.68 -6.06 25.21
C GLY A 72 16.49 -6.95 24.27
N SER A 73 16.84 -6.37 23.12
CA SER A 73 17.94 -6.82 22.28
C SER A 73 17.86 -8.26 21.74
N VAL A 74 16.76 -8.63 21.08
CA VAL A 74 16.86 -9.64 20.00
C VAL A 74 16.09 -9.17 18.78
N THR A 75 16.81 -9.06 17.66
CA THR A 75 16.33 -8.71 16.31
C THR A 75 15.56 -9.86 15.64
N SER A 76 15.53 -11.04 16.27
CA SER A 76 14.90 -12.25 15.74
C SER A 76 13.38 -12.20 15.81
N ALA A 77 12.73 -12.75 14.79
CA ALA A 77 11.29 -12.99 14.77
C ALA A 77 10.81 -13.78 16.01
N PRO A 78 9.68 -13.39 16.65
CA PRO A 78 9.08 -14.17 17.71
C PRO A 78 8.49 -15.46 17.12
N PRO A 79 8.92 -16.66 17.55
CA PRO A 79 8.43 -17.92 16.97
C PRO A 79 6.91 -18.09 17.06
N LYS A 80 6.30 -17.53 18.10
CA LYS A 80 4.83 -17.53 18.28
C LYS A 80 4.11 -16.72 17.21
N PHE A 81 4.68 -15.60 16.77
CA PHE A 81 4.10 -14.80 15.70
C PHE A 81 4.23 -15.53 14.37
N ILE A 82 5.39 -16.13 14.09
CA ILE A 82 5.57 -16.96 12.89
C ILE A 82 4.50 -18.06 12.83
N THR A 83 4.33 -18.77 13.95
CA THR A 83 3.33 -19.84 14.07
C THR A 83 1.91 -19.30 13.84
N LEU A 84 1.58 -18.12 14.36
CA LEU A 84 0.27 -17.48 14.15
C LEU A 84 0.02 -17.18 12.67
N VAL A 85 0.98 -16.56 11.98
CA VAL A 85 0.85 -16.22 10.55
C VAL A 85 0.72 -17.49 9.71
N ASP A 86 1.56 -18.50 9.95
CA ASP A 86 1.46 -19.78 9.25
C ASP A 86 0.12 -20.46 9.49
N MET A 87 -0.38 -20.45 10.73
CA MET A 87 -1.69 -21.00 11.07
C MET A 87 -2.82 -20.22 10.37
N ALA A 88 -2.79 -18.89 10.40
CA ALA A 88 -3.80 -18.05 9.77
C ALA A 88 -3.90 -18.34 8.26
N LEU A 89 -2.76 -18.28 7.56
CA LEU A 89 -2.70 -18.53 6.12
C LEU A 89 -3.06 -19.98 5.74
N SER A 90 -2.72 -20.96 6.58
CA SER A 90 -2.97 -22.37 6.26
C SER A 90 -4.38 -22.82 6.61
N LEU A 91 -4.95 -22.32 7.70
CA LEU A 91 -6.23 -22.79 8.22
C LEU A 91 -7.41 -22.00 7.68
N HIS A 92 -7.19 -20.81 7.10
CA HIS A 92 -8.27 -20.01 6.54
C HIS A 92 -9.07 -20.76 5.48
N ARG A 93 -10.40 -20.67 5.55
CA ARG A 93 -11.39 -21.34 4.72
C ARG A 93 -12.32 -20.27 4.14
N GLY A 94 -12.43 -20.23 2.82
CA GLY A 94 -13.29 -19.27 2.11
C GLY A 94 -12.50 -18.10 1.49
N PRO A 95 -13.20 -17.10 0.95
CA PRO A 95 -12.59 -15.93 0.33
C PRO A 95 -11.94 -15.03 1.38
N LEU A 96 -10.63 -14.82 1.26
CA LEU A 96 -9.88 -13.90 2.09
C LEU A 96 -9.97 -12.53 1.42
N HIS A 97 -10.73 -11.59 1.99
CA HIS A 97 -10.86 -10.27 1.38
C HIS A 97 -9.61 -9.43 1.66
N GLY A 98 -9.14 -9.44 2.92
CA GLY A 98 -8.04 -8.59 3.34
C GLY A 98 -7.08 -9.26 4.31
N ILE A 99 -5.79 -8.99 4.16
CA ILE A 99 -4.78 -9.39 5.13
C ILE A 99 -3.76 -8.29 5.38
N THR A 100 -3.52 -8.05 6.66
CA THR A 100 -2.53 -7.08 7.16
C THR A 100 -1.52 -7.80 8.04
N ILE A 101 -0.24 -7.78 7.64
CA ILE A 101 0.89 -8.32 8.41
C ILE A 101 1.78 -7.16 8.84
N LEU A 102 1.85 -6.92 10.15
CA LEU A 102 2.66 -5.89 10.78
C LEU A 102 3.76 -6.54 11.62
N GLY A 103 5.01 -6.16 11.38
CA GLY A 103 6.16 -6.75 12.05
C GLY A 103 7.30 -5.77 12.25
N SER A 104 7.92 -5.84 13.42
CA SER A 104 9.07 -5.01 13.82
C SER A 104 10.38 -5.78 13.93
N LYS A 105 10.35 -7.08 13.61
CA LYS A 105 11.49 -8.01 13.65
C LYS A 105 11.89 -8.49 12.26
N ASN A 106 12.99 -9.24 12.19
CA ASN A 106 13.44 -9.85 10.95
C ASN A 106 12.67 -11.14 10.65
N TYR A 107 11.99 -11.19 9.49
CA TYR A 107 11.20 -12.32 9.01
C TYR A 107 11.70 -12.89 7.66
N HIS A 108 12.96 -12.64 7.29
CA HIS A 108 13.48 -12.95 5.95
C HIS A 108 13.41 -14.45 5.62
N ASP A 109 13.59 -15.30 6.61
CA ASP A 109 13.57 -16.76 6.51
C ASP A 109 12.17 -17.34 6.21
N VAL A 110 11.11 -16.62 6.59
CA VAL A 110 9.71 -17.07 6.43
C VAL A 110 8.92 -16.25 5.42
N PHE A 111 9.40 -15.07 5.04
CA PHE A 111 8.71 -14.14 4.14
C PHE A 111 8.30 -14.80 2.83
N GLY A 112 9.23 -15.50 2.17
CA GLY A 112 8.94 -16.17 0.90
C GLY A 112 7.83 -17.22 1.01
N ARG A 113 7.79 -17.96 2.13
CA ARG A 113 6.72 -18.94 2.41
C ARG A 113 5.37 -18.24 2.61
N TRP A 114 5.33 -17.12 3.31
CA TRP A 114 4.10 -16.36 3.50
C TRP A 114 3.57 -15.82 2.17
N MET A 115 4.43 -15.25 1.33
CA MET A 115 4.02 -14.74 0.01
C MET A 115 3.48 -15.85 -0.88
N HIS A 116 4.09 -17.04 -0.86
CA HIS A 116 3.56 -18.19 -1.59
C HIS A 116 2.19 -18.66 -1.07
N LYS A 117 1.96 -18.63 0.25
CA LYS A 117 0.63 -18.95 0.80
C LYS A 117 -0.40 -17.89 0.41
N LEU A 118 -0.02 -16.60 0.40
CA LEU A 118 -0.88 -15.51 -0.05
C LEU A 118 -1.28 -15.65 -1.52
N SER A 119 -0.33 -15.97 -2.39
CA SER A 119 -0.63 -16.17 -3.82
C SER A 119 -1.64 -17.29 -4.06
N MET A 120 -1.70 -18.30 -3.18
CA MET A 120 -2.69 -19.38 -3.27
C MET A 120 -4.06 -19.00 -2.70
N LYS A 121 -4.12 -17.97 -1.86
CA LYS A 121 -5.37 -17.47 -1.27
C LYS A 121 -6.02 -16.37 -2.10
N SER A 122 -5.23 -15.67 -2.90
CA SER A 122 -5.63 -14.57 -3.78
C SER A 122 -6.54 -13.54 -3.11
N PRO A 123 -6.06 -12.85 -2.05
CA PRO A 123 -6.87 -11.83 -1.40
C PRO A 123 -7.02 -10.57 -2.23
N ASN A 124 -8.13 -9.85 -2.03
CA ASN A 124 -8.40 -8.55 -2.66
C ASN A 124 -7.53 -7.43 -2.08
N SER A 125 -7.15 -7.51 -0.82
CA SER A 125 -6.36 -6.49 -0.13
C SER A 125 -5.18 -7.11 0.61
N VAL A 126 -3.98 -6.60 0.33
CA VAL A 126 -2.74 -7.02 0.99
C VAL A 126 -2.01 -5.81 1.55
N THR A 127 -1.79 -5.81 2.86
CA THR A 127 -0.95 -4.85 3.56
C THR A 127 0.20 -5.56 4.28
N ILE A 128 1.44 -5.23 3.95
CA ILE A 128 2.63 -5.83 4.57
C ILE A 128 3.57 -4.71 5.02
N LYS A 129 3.67 -4.51 6.33
CA LYS A 129 4.55 -3.50 6.95
C LYS A 129 5.54 -4.18 7.87
N LEU A 130 6.68 -4.59 7.31
CA LEU A 130 7.76 -5.26 8.04
C LEU A 130 8.99 -4.35 8.16
N THR A 131 9.34 -3.92 9.36
CA THR A 131 10.54 -3.11 9.57
C THR A 131 11.75 -4.01 9.88
N SER A 132 12.74 -4.01 8.99
CA SER A 132 14.04 -4.67 9.20
C SER A 132 15.16 -3.86 8.56
N ALA A 133 16.41 -4.12 8.97
CA ALA A 133 17.57 -3.42 8.42
C ALA A 133 17.76 -3.64 6.91
N SER A 134 17.37 -4.80 6.38
CA SER A 134 17.37 -5.11 4.94
C SER A 134 15.95 -5.24 4.39
N ARG A 135 15.76 -4.85 3.12
CA ARG A 135 14.49 -4.95 2.38
C ARG A 135 14.14 -6.38 2.00
N TYR A 136 12.84 -6.71 2.01
CA TYR A 136 12.32 -8.03 1.65
C TYR A 136 12.12 -8.19 0.16
N ARG A 137 12.75 -9.21 -0.46
CA ARG A 137 12.51 -9.53 -1.87
C ARG A 137 11.14 -10.19 -2.06
N ILE A 138 10.25 -9.55 -2.84
CA ILE A 138 8.95 -10.12 -3.18
C ILE A 138 9.14 -11.28 -4.17
N PRO A 139 8.69 -12.51 -3.84
CA PRO A 139 8.77 -13.64 -4.75
C PRO A 139 7.85 -13.46 -5.96
N SER A 140 8.24 -14.03 -7.11
CA SER A 140 7.49 -13.90 -8.37
C SER A 140 6.04 -14.40 -8.30
N CYS A 141 5.75 -15.41 -7.48
CA CYS A 141 4.40 -15.96 -7.30
C CYS A 141 3.41 -14.93 -6.73
N PHE A 142 3.89 -13.92 -6.00
CA PHE A 142 3.05 -12.86 -5.45
C PHE A 142 2.34 -12.07 -6.56
N PHE A 143 3.05 -11.80 -7.65
CA PHE A 143 2.52 -11.06 -8.82
C PHE A 143 1.54 -11.89 -9.68
N SER A 144 1.09 -13.05 -9.19
CA SER A 144 0.06 -13.89 -9.83
C SER A 144 -1.28 -13.87 -9.09
N ILE A 145 -1.44 -13.02 -8.06
CA ILE A 145 -2.73 -12.77 -7.40
C ILE A 145 -3.64 -12.05 -8.41
N SER A 146 -4.79 -12.63 -8.74
CA SER A 146 -5.69 -12.13 -9.78
C SER A 146 -6.61 -11.00 -9.31
N ASP A 147 -7.17 -11.15 -8.11
CA ASP A 147 -8.29 -10.33 -7.64
C ASP A 147 -7.83 -9.16 -6.75
N LEU A 148 -6.54 -8.78 -6.85
CA LEU A 148 -5.93 -7.78 -6.00
C LEU A 148 -6.43 -6.38 -6.36
N GLU A 149 -7.10 -5.73 -5.41
CA GLU A 149 -7.61 -4.36 -5.50
C GLU A 149 -6.72 -3.37 -4.75
N HIS A 150 -6.14 -3.79 -3.62
CA HIS A 150 -5.35 -2.92 -2.75
C HIS A 150 -4.01 -3.58 -2.39
N LEU A 151 -2.91 -2.88 -2.67
CA LEU A 151 -1.56 -3.32 -2.35
C LEU A 151 -0.79 -2.25 -1.59
N ASP A 152 -0.51 -2.49 -0.32
CA ASP A 152 0.33 -1.64 0.55
C ASP A 152 1.53 -2.47 1.05
N ILE A 153 2.73 -2.21 0.53
CA ILE A 153 3.93 -2.91 0.96
C ILE A 153 5.04 -1.93 1.32
N LYS A 154 5.58 -2.10 2.53
CA LYS A 154 6.75 -1.36 3.00
C LYS A 154 8.02 -2.22 3.02
N ASN A 155 9.16 -1.58 2.82
CA ASN A 155 10.49 -2.17 3.02
C ASN A 155 10.77 -3.37 2.09
N CYS A 156 10.51 -3.23 0.79
CA CYS A 156 10.56 -4.33 -0.16
C CYS A 156 11.50 -4.13 -1.36
N ILE A 157 11.91 -5.22 -2.01
CA ILE A 157 12.59 -5.22 -3.30
C ILE A 157 11.62 -5.78 -4.32
N ILE A 158 11.28 -4.97 -5.32
CA ILE A 158 10.41 -5.32 -6.43
C ILE A 158 11.30 -5.75 -7.60
N SER A 159 10.97 -6.89 -8.18
CA SER A 159 11.57 -7.37 -9.42
C SER A 159 10.49 -8.18 -10.11
N LEU A 160 9.93 -7.66 -11.20
CA LEU A 160 8.78 -8.30 -11.83
C LEU A 160 9.21 -9.56 -12.58
N PRO A 161 8.36 -10.60 -12.64
CA PRO A 161 8.60 -11.72 -13.53
C PRO A 161 8.46 -11.27 -14.99
N GLN A 162 9.18 -11.94 -15.89
CA GLN A 162 9.16 -11.64 -17.34
C GLN A 162 7.75 -11.72 -17.96
N MET A 163 6.86 -12.53 -17.39
CA MET A 163 5.46 -12.72 -17.84
C MET A 163 4.46 -12.02 -16.91
N PHE A 164 4.84 -10.91 -16.26
CA PHE A 164 3.89 -10.13 -15.48
C PHE A 164 2.76 -9.63 -16.38
N LYS A 165 1.52 -10.00 -16.02
CA LYS A 165 0.31 -9.65 -16.80
C LYS A 165 -0.39 -8.40 -16.29
N GLY A 166 0.06 -7.84 -15.17
CA GLY A 166 -0.69 -6.80 -14.47
C GLY A 166 -1.57 -7.33 -13.35
N PHE A 167 -2.11 -6.39 -12.58
CA PHE A 167 -3.20 -6.62 -11.65
C PHE A 167 -4.45 -5.95 -12.23
N GLU A 168 -5.39 -6.74 -12.74
CA GLU A 168 -6.53 -6.23 -13.52
C GLU A 168 -7.45 -5.31 -12.72
N TRP A 169 -7.54 -5.50 -11.40
CA TRP A 169 -8.48 -4.81 -10.52
C TRP A 169 -7.81 -3.87 -9.51
N LEU A 170 -6.49 -3.66 -9.61
CA LEU A 170 -5.74 -2.90 -8.62
C LEU A 170 -6.09 -1.41 -8.71
N THR A 171 -6.78 -0.91 -7.68
CA THR A 171 -7.18 0.50 -7.55
C THR A 171 -6.20 1.30 -6.71
N THR A 172 -5.53 0.65 -5.73
CA THR A 172 -4.58 1.31 -4.84
C THR A 172 -3.24 0.58 -4.80
N LEU A 173 -2.17 1.31 -5.13
CA LEU A 173 -0.78 0.88 -4.98
C LEU A 173 -0.01 1.83 -4.06
N ASP A 174 0.32 1.38 -2.85
CA ASP A 174 1.15 2.09 -1.88
C ASP A 174 2.45 1.32 -1.63
N LEU A 175 3.57 1.93 -2.03
CA LEU A 175 4.90 1.39 -1.87
C LEU A 175 5.79 2.38 -1.12
N GLU A 176 6.29 1.98 0.05
CA GLU A 176 7.18 2.80 0.87
C GLU A 176 8.49 2.08 1.20
N ASN A 177 9.61 2.80 1.16
CA ASN A 177 10.93 2.25 1.44
C ASN A 177 11.27 1.04 0.56
N PHE A 178 11.10 1.17 -0.76
CA PHE A 178 11.32 0.06 -1.69
C PHE A 178 12.52 0.29 -2.62
N SER A 179 12.98 -0.77 -3.27
CA SER A 179 13.92 -0.65 -4.39
C SER A 179 13.41 -1.42 -5.59
N SER A 180 13.55 -0.84 -6.78
CA SER A 180 13.11 -1.42 -8.05
C SER A 180 14.02 -0.95 -9.19
N THR A 181 13.69 -1.32 -10.42
CA THR A 181 14.25 -0.73 -11.64
C THR A 181 13.22 0.18 -12.31
N ASP A 182 13.67 1.13 -13.13
CA ASP A 182 12.80 1.97 -13.97
C ASP A 182 11.80 1.13 -14.77
N SER A 183 12.26 0.05 -15.39
CA SER A 183 11.40 -0.83 -16.20
C SER A 183 10.39 -1.59 -15.36
N ASP A 184 10.77 -2.08 -14.18
CA ASP A 184 9.85 -2.82 -13.31
C ASP A 184 8.74 -1.91 -12.79
N ILE A 185 9.06 -0.68 -12.38
CA ILE A 185 8.03 0.23 -11.86
C ILE A 185 7.11 0.76 -12.98
N ASP A 186 7.64 1.06 -14.17
CA ASP A 186 6.84 1.44 -15.34
C ASP A 186 5.88 0.31 -15.74
N ASN A 187 6.37 -0.94 -15.79
CA ASN A 187 5.54 -2.11 -16.08
C ASN A 187 4.50 -2.38 -14.98
N LEU A 188 4.85 -2.18 -13.70
CA LEU A 188 3.91 -2.36 -12.59
C LEU A 188 2.72 -1.40 -12.73
N ILE A 189 2.99 -0.12 -12.97
CA ILE A 189 1.96 0.94 -13.07
C ILE A 189 1.14 0.76 -14.36
N SER A 190 1.81 0.64 -15.51
CA SER A 190 1.13 0.58 -16.82
C SER A 190 0.28 -0.67 -17.03
N CYS A 191 0.51 -1.73 -16.26
CA CYS A 191 -0.27 -2.96 -16.30
C CYS A 191 -1.38 -3.01 -15.22
N CYS A 192 -1.70 -1.90 -14.56
CA CYS A 192 -2.84 -1.78 -13.63
C CYS A 192 -3.86 -0.77 -14.20
N PRO A 193 -4.83 -1.19 -15.02
CA PRO A 193 -5.70 -0.28 -15.77
C PRO A 193 -6.67 0.52 -14.87
N GLU A 194 -7.08 -0.05 -13.73
CA GLU A 194 -8.04 0.56 -12.79
C GLU A 194 -7.37 1.37 -11.67
N LEU A 195 -6.07 1.69 -11.81
CA LEU A 195 -5.28 2.32 -10.75
C LEU A 195 -5.69 3.79 -10.53
N SER A 196 -6.44 4.03 -9.45
CA SER A 196 -6.90 5.37 -9.02
C SER A 196 -5.96 6.03 -8.00
N VAL A 197 -5.30 5.25 -7.13
CA VAL A 197 -4.41 5.77 -6.08
C VAL A 197 -3.00 5.18 -6.21
N LEU A 198 -2.00 6.04 -6.38
CA LEU A 198 -0.58 5.67 -6.45
C LEU A 198 0.24 6.46 -5.42
N VAL A 199 0.86 5.74 -4.49
CA VAL A 199 1.76 6.29 -3.48
C VAL A 199 3.12 5.61 -3.59
N LEU A 200 4.16 6.40 -3.90
CA LEU A 200 5.55 5.94 -4.03
C LEU A 200 6.45 6.78 -3.13
N LYS A 201 6.94 6.18 -2.04
CA LYS A 201 7.73 6.88 -1.01
C LYS A 201 9.06 6.22 -0.73
N SER A 202 10.11 7.04 -0.55
CA SER A 202 11.44 6.60 -0.09
C SER A 202 12.03 5.46 -0.93
N PHE A 203 12.08 5.59 -2.25
CA PHE A 203 12.56 4.52 -3.13
C PHE A 203 14.01 4.67 -3.61
N GLU A 204 14.60 3.56 -4.05
CA GLU A 204 15.94 3.47 -4.63
C GLU A 204 15.93 2.68 -5.96
N GLY A 205 16.92 2.95 -6.81
CA GLY A 205 17.09 2.26 -8.09
C GLY A 205 16.21 2.77 -9.23
N ILE A 206 15.42 3.82 -8.96
CA ILE A 206 14.60 4.51 -9.95
C ILE A 206 15.28 5.84 -10.32
N SER A 207 15.74 5.96 -11.56
CA SER A 207 16.32 7.17 -12.14
C SER A 207 15.29 7.94 -12.95
N CYS A 208 14.48 7.26 -13.76
CA CYS A 208 13.42 7.85 -14.56
C CYS A 208 12.06 7.34 -14.10
N LEU A 209 11.31 8.17 -13.39
CA LEU A 209 9.96 7.82 -12.94
C LEU A 209 8.94 8.19 -14.03
N ASN A 210 8.43 7.17 -14.72
CA ASN A 210 7.41 7.32 -15.75
C ASN A 210 6.08 6.75 -15.25
N ILE A 211 5.05 7.61 -15.20
CA ILE A 211 3.72 7.27 -14.72
C ILE A 211 2.75 7.47 -15.87
N ARG A 212 2.20 6.35 -16.39
CA ARG A 212 1.13 6.35 -17.39
C ARG A 212 -0.06 5.60 -16.79
N ALA A 213 -1.03 6.35 -16.27
CA ALA A 213 -2.18 5.80 -15.57
C ALA A 213 -3.39 6.72 -15.82
N PRO A 214 -4.24 6.39 -16.81
CA PRO A 214 -5.31 7.29 -17.26
C PRO A 214 -6.39 7.49 -16.19
N GLU A 215 -6.69 6.47 -15.40
CA GLU A 215 -7.70 6.49 -14.33
C GLU A 215 -7.15 6.99 -12.98
N LEU A 216 -5.91 7.48 -12.94
CA LEU A 216 -5.25 7.89 -11.70
C LEU A 216 -5.85 9.22 -11.20
N GLU A 217 -6.44 9.18 -10.00
CA GLU A 217 -7.06 10.33 -9.33
C GLU A 217 -6.14 10.95 -8.27
N ILE A 218 -5.36 10.11 -7.57
CA ILE A 218 -4.47 10.53 -6.47
C ILE A 218 -3.06 10.01 -6.69
N LEU A 219 -2.11 10.95 -6.75
CA LEU A 219 -0.68 10.67 -6.87
C LEU A 219 0.08 11.27 -5.68
N GLU A 220 0.88 10.44 -5.00
CA GLU A 220 1.88 10.90 -4.04
C GLU A 220 3.25 10.29 -4.36
N VAL A 221 4.23 11.13 -4.66
CA VAL A 221 5.61 10.74 -4.96
C VAL A 221 6.53 11.49 -4.00
N ASP A 222 7.34 10.74 -3.25
CA ASP A 222 8.36 11.29 -2.36
C ASP A 222 9.64 10.45 -2.51
N GLY A 223 10.66 11.00 -3.17
CA GLY A 223 11.89 10.24 -3.38
C GLY A 223 13.01 10.97 -4.11
N LYS A 224 14.01 10.20 -4.52
CA LYS A 224 15.16 10.66 -5.32
C LYS A 224 15.05 10.04 -6.71
N TYR A 225 15.04 10.89 -7.74
CA TYR A 225 15.00 10.50 -9.15
C TYR A 225 15.58 11.64 -10.00
N GLU A 226 15.96 11.34 -11.24
CA GLU A 226 16.59 12.28 -12.17
C GLU A 226 15.63 12.83 -13.22
N ASP A 227 14.70 12.00 -13.69
CA ASP A 227 13.67 12.36 -14.67
C ASP A 227 12.28 11.91 -14.19
N PHE A 228 11.25 12.67 -14.58
CA PHE A 228 9.87 12.47 -14.17
C PHE A 228 8.94 12.77 -15.34
N HIS A 229 8.09 11.80 -15.69
CA HIS A 229 7.11 11.93 -16.75
C HIS A 229 5.75 11.44 -16.25
N LEU A 230 4.73 12.29 -16.41
CA LEU A 230 3.40 12.05 -15.91
C LEU A 230 2.36 12.21 -17.03
N ASP A 231 1.66 11.12 -17.31
CA ASP A 231 0.52 11.04 -18.20
C ASP A 231 -0.66 10.45 -17.42
N ALA A 232 -1.41 11.34 -16.77
CA ALA A 232 -2.55 11.03 -15.91
C ALA A 232 -3.61 12.14 -16.08
N PRO A 233 -4.42 12.09 -17.17
CA PRO A 233 -5.39 13.13 -17.49
C PRO A 233 -6.46 13.35 -16.41
N ASN A 234 -6.88 12.29 -15.71
CA ASN A 234 -7.95 12.36 -14.70
C ASN A 234 -7.41 12.67 -13.28
N LEU A 235 -6.18 13.16 -13.16
CA LEU A 235 -5.53 13.36 -11.86
C LEU A 235 -6.11 14.56 -11.11
N GLU A 236 -6.81 14.30 -10.00
CA GLU A 236 -7.42 15.32 -9.14
C GLU A 236 -6.44 15.86 -8.09
N THR A 237 -5.59 15.00 -7.52
CA THR A 237 -4.65 15.36 -6.46
C THR A 237 -3.26 14.83 -6.76
N ALA A 238 -2.26 15.74 -6.76
CA ALA A 238 -0.85 15.38 -6.90
C ALA A 238 -0.01 16.00 -5.79
N ASN A 239 0.80 15.18 -5.13
CA ASN A 239 1.87 15.62 -4.22
C ASN A 239 3.20 15.03 -4.70
N VAL A 240 4.10 15.90 -5.16
CA VAL A 240 5.38 15.49 -5.73
C VAL A 240 6.53 16.15 -4.98
N THR A 241 7.39 15.31 -4.40
CA THR A 241 8.53 15.70 -3.58
C THR A 241 9.80 15.08 -4.15
N LEU A 242 10.75 15.92 -4.55
CA LEU A 242 12.07 15.49 -5.01
C LEU A 242 13.15 15.84 -3.99
N HIS A 243 13.89 14.84 -3.55
CA HIS A 243 15.02 15.02 -2.66
C HIS A 243 16.32 15.26 -3.42
N LYS A 244 17.25 16.03 -2.83
CA LYS A 244 18.56 16.27 -3.45
C LYS A 244 19.31 14.96 -3.65
N ALA A 245 19.80 14.72 -4.86
CA ALA A 245 20.87 13.76 -5.08
C ALA A 245 22.16 14.27 -4.41
N GLN A 246 22.91 13.39 -3.74
CA GLN A 246 24.25 13.76 -3.28
C GLN A 246 25.07 14.10 -4.54
N GLU A 247 25.66 15.31 -4.57
CA GLU A 247 26.39 15.85 -5.71
C GLU A 247 27.60 14.97 -6.07
N TYR A 248 27.39 13.95 -6.89
CA TYR A 248 28.44 13.32 -7.67
C TYR A 248 28.34 13.90 -9.07
N GLN A 249 29.17 14.92 -9.32
CA GLN A 249 29.47 15.51 -10.63
C GLN A 249 28.32 15.39 -11.65
N SER A 250 27.34 16.31 -11.56
CA SER A 250 26.36 16.45 -12.64
C SER A 250 27.10 16.84 -13.92
N VAL A 251 27.32 15.87 -14.80
CA VAL A 251 27.55 16.12 -16.22
C VAL A 251 26.36 16.97 -16.68
N PRO A 252 26.57 18.11 -17.36
CA PRO A 252 25.47 18.88 -17.90
C PRO A 252 24.80 17.99 -18.95
N VAL A 253 23.71 17.32 -18.56
CA VAL A 253 22.87 16.59 -19.49
C VAL A 253 22.41 17.64 -20.50
N VAL A 254 22.82 17.44 -21.75
CA VAL A 254 22.42 18.29 -22.86
C VAL A 254 20.91 18.17 -23.00
N HIS A 255 20.17 19.11 -22.42
CA HIS A 255 18.72 19.16 -22.50
C HIS A 255 18.33 19.70 -23.87
N GLY A 256 18.42 18.84 -24.89
CA GLY A 256 17.90 19.12 -26.22
C GLY A 256 16.39 19.30 -26.13
N GLY A 257 15.91 20.56 -26.13
CA GLY A 257 14.50 20.94 -26.34
C GLY A 257 13.46 20.38 -25.36
N LYS A 258 13.83 19.56 -24.37
CA LYS A 258 12.89 18.96 -23.42
C LYS A 258 12.32 20.05 -22.49
N SER A 259 11.00 20.11 -22.42
CA SER A 259 10.27 20.90 -21.43
C SER A 259 9.84 19.97 -20.30
N TYR A 260 10.58 19.96 -19.20
CA TYR A 260 10.23 19.17 -18.01
C TYR A 260 8.90 19.60 -17.41
N LEU A 261 8.57 20.89 -17.51
CA LEU A 261 7.24 21.40 -17.17
C LEU A 261 6.15 20.67 -17.95
N LYS A 262 6.30 20.57 -19.28
CA LYS A 262 5.32 19.85 -20.11
C LYS A 262 5.26 18.36 -19.78
N GLN A 263 6.39 17.73 -19.48
CA GLN A 263 6.44 16.30 -19.15
C GLN A 263 5.82 15.98 -17.79
N ALA A 264 5.98 16.86 -16.81
CA ALA A 264 5.50 16.64 -15.45
C ALA A 264 4.06 17.12 -15.23
N LEU A 265 3.65 18.19 -15.92
CA LEU A 265 2.38 18.89 -15.64
C LEU A 265 1.48 19.02 -16.87
N GLY A 266 1.93 18.62 -18.06
CA GLY A 266 1.22 18.89 -19.31
C GLY A 266 -0.07 18.09 -19.53
N SER A 267 -0.33 17.06 -18.72
CA SER A 267 -1.54 16.23 -18.74
C SER A 267 -2.57 16.65 -17.68
N LEU A 268 -2.26 17.61 -16.81
CA LEU A 268 -3.01 17.87 -15.58
C LEU A 268 -4.10 18.95 -15.75
N SER A 269 -5.03 18.77 -16.68
CA SER A 269 -6.12 19.75 -16.89
C SER A 269 -7.13 19.78 -15.74
N ASP A 270 -7.44 18.59 -15.18
CA ASP A 270 -8.50 18.41 -14.18
C ASP A 270 -7.99 18.43 -12.73
N ILE A 271 -6.74 18.86 -12.53
CA ILE A 271 -6.13 18.87 -11.19
C ILE A 271 -6.77 19.90 -10.27
N GLU A 272 -7.20 19.44 -9.10
CA GLU A 272 -7.78 20.26 -8.04
C GLU A 272 -6.71 20.67 -7.01
N LYS A 273 -5.79 19.75 -6.69
CA LYS A 273 -4.80 19.92 -5.63
C LYS A 273 -3.41 19.57 -6.12
N LEU A 274 -2.53 20.57 -6.19
CA LEU A 274 -1.13 20.39 -6.58
C LEU A 274 -0.19 20.82 -5.46
N VAL A 275 0.60 19.87 -4.97
CA VAL A 275 1.66 20.11 -3.98
C VAL A 275 3.01 19.76 -4.60
N ILE A 276 3.92 20.72 -4.62
CA ILE A 276 5.29 20.55 -5.11
C ILE A 276 6.26 20.91 -3.98
N ASN A 277 7.07 19.93 -3.57
CA ASN A 277 8.05 20.09 -2.50
C ASN A 277 9.49 19.76 -2.94
N GLY A 278 10.43 20.19 -2.10
CA GLY A 278 11.86 19.92 -2.27
C GLY A 278 12.43 20.51 -3.56
N TYR A 279 13.32 19.76 -4.20
CA TYR A 279 14.07 20.18 -5.39
C TYR A 279 13.28 20.02 -6.70
N PHE A 280 11.98 19.72 -6.61
CA PHE A 280 11.19 19.44 -7.81
C PHE A 280 11.00 20.68 -8.68
N LEU A 281 10.82 21.87 -8.08
CA LEU A 281 10.85 23.14 -8.83
C LEU A 281 12.20 23.38 -9.52
N THR A 282 13.32 23.02 -8.86
CA THR A 282 14.64 23.10 -9.48
C THR A 282 14.70 22.19 -10.71
N TYR A 283 14.19 20.96 -10.61
CA TYR A 283 14.11 20.01 -11.73
C TYR A 283 13.31 20.58 -12.91
N LEU A 284 12.11 21.10 -12.65
CA LEU A 284 11.26 21.71 -13.67
C LEU A 284 11.93 22.90 -14.36
N SER A 285 12.81 23.62 -13.65
CA SER A 285 13.55 24.77 -14.17
C SER A 285 14.69 24.43 -15.14
N LYS A 286 15.13 23.17 -15.21
CA LYS A 286 16.30 22.78 -16.03
C LYS A 286 16.02 22.89 -17.54
N GLY A 287 14.76 22.84 -17.95
CA GLY A 287 14.34 22.84 -19.36
C GLY A 287 13.98 24.22 -19.90
N CYS A 288 13.38 24.25 -21.09
CA CYS A 288 12.81 25.49 -21.63
C CYS A 288 11.58 25.92 -20.82
N ILE A 289 11.76 26.84 -19.87
CA ILE A 289 10.67 27.38 -19.03
C ILE A 289 9.61 28.13 -19.87
N MET A 290 9.99 28.64 -21.05
CA MET A 290 9.18 29.58 -21.85
C MET A 290 8.15 28.94 -22.79
N THR A 291 7.93 27.62 -22.73
CA THR A 291 6.80 27.01 -23.46
C THR A 291 5.55 27.14 -22.60
N LYS A 292 4.54 27.91 -23.04
CA LYS A 292 3.19 27.89 -22.45
C LYS A 292 2.83 26.46 -22.08
N ILE A 293 2.49 26.21 -20.83
CA ILE A 293 2.05 24.88 -20.42
C ILE A 293 0.73 24.63 -21.17
N PRO A 294 0.56 23.50 -21.88
CA PRO A 294 -0.69 23.26 -22.61
C PRO A 294 -1.90 23.11 -21.68
N ALA A 295 -1.66 22.66 -20.45
CA ALA A 295 -2.67 22.49 -19.43
C ALA A 295 -2.90 23.82 -18.71
N VAL A 296 -4.04 24.43 -18.98
CA VAL A 296 -4.63 25.42 -18.10
C VAL A 296 -5.20 24.66 -16.92
N PHE A 297 -4.82 25.02 -15.69
CA PHE A 297 -5.38 24.39 -14.51
C PHE A 297 -6.79 24.95 -14.26
N ASP A 298 -7.79 24.36 -14.90
CA ASP A 298 -9.16 24.89 -14.92
C ASP A 298 -9.93 24.60 -13.61
N HIS A 299 -9.55 23.54 -12.89
CA HIS A 299 -10.23 23.05 -11.70
C HIS A 299 -9.44 23.22 -10.40
N LEU A 300 -8.32 23.93 -10.45
CA LEU A 300 -7.39 24.01 -9.33
C LEU A 300 -7.94 24.83 -8.16
N GLU A 301 -8.12 24.16 -7.03
CA GLU A 301 -8.59 24.72 -5.76
C GLU A 301 -7.44 25.04 -4.80
N MET A 302 -6.39 24.21 -4.82
CA MET A 302 -5.24 24.34 -3.93
C MET A 302 -3.94 24.14 -4.71
N MET A 303 -3.02 25.09 -4.55
CA MET A 303 -1.62 24.92 -4.95
C MET A 303 -0.69 25.26 -3.78
N LEU A 304 0.25 24.36 -3.49
CA LEU A 304 1.34 24.58 -2.55
C LEU A 304 2.67 24.35 -3.27
N LEU A 305 3.51 25.38 -3.30
CA LEU A 305 4.84 25.34 -3.88
C LEU A 305 5.88 25.65 -2.80
N GLU A 306 6.78 24.71 -2.52
CA GLU A 306 7.97 24.98 -1.72
C GLU A 306 9.03 25.62 -2.61
N ILE A 307 9.29 26.93 -2.43
CA ILE A 307 10.21 27.71 -3.26
C ILE A 307 11.44 28.13 -2.45
N CYS A 308 12.64 27.81 -2.94
CA CYS A 308 13.87 28.39 -2.45
C CYS A 308 14.05 29.81 -3.02
N PHE A 309 13.81 30.84 -2.20
CA PHE A 309 13.97 32.25 -2.61
C PHE A 309 15.41 32.65 -2.99
N TRP A 310 16.38 31.78 -2.76
CA TRP A 310 17.77 31.98 -3.19
C TRP A 310 18.04 31.42 -4.60
N ASP A 311 17.16 30.59 -5.17
CA ASP A 311 17.26 30.09 -6.54
C ASP A 311 16.31 30.85 -7.47
N GLN A 312 16.87 31.77 -8.26
CA GLN A 312 16.11 32.58 -9.22
C GLN A 312 15.35 31.71 -10.24
N ARG A 313 15.84 30.50 -10.55
CA ARG A 313 15.18 29.60 -11.50
C ARG A 313 13.90 29.03 -10.91
N GLU A 314 13.91 28.66 -9.62
CA GLU A 314 12.70 28.20 -8.93
C GLU A 314 11.64 29.31 -8.85
N ILE A 315 12.05 30.55 -8.58
CA ILE A 315 11.15 31.71 -8.57
C ILE A 315 10.49 31.87 -9.95
N LEU A 316 11.26 31.78 -11.04
CA LEU A 316 10.73 31.91 -12.40
C LEU A 316 9.79 30.76 -12.75
N THR A 317 10.17 29.52 -12.44
CA THR A 317 9.33 28.33 -12.67
C THR A 317 8.02 28.41 -11.89
N GLY A 318 8.09 28.77 -10.60
CA GLY A 318 6.90 28.95 -9.76
C GLY A 318 5.97 30.02 -10.31
N ARG A 319 6.52 31.14 -10.80
CA ARG A 319 5.73 32.18 -11.49
C ARG A 319 5.04 31.68 -12.76
N VAL A 320 5.70 30.85 -13.56
CA VAL A 320 5.10 30.25 -14.76
C VAL A 320 3.95 29.33 -14.37
N ILE A 321 4.16 28.42 -13.42
CA ILE A 321 3.11 27.50 -12.94
C ILE A 321 1.89 28.28 -12.41
N VAL A 322 2.11 29.31 -11.59
CA VAL A 322 1.02 30.16 -11.05
C VAL A 322 0.32 30.95 -12.15
N SER A 323 1.01 31.33 -13.23
CA SER A 323 0.39 32.07 -14.34
C SER A 323 -0.54 31.23 -15.22
N GLU A 324 -0.41 29.90 -15.17
CA GLU A 324 -1.27 28.95 -15.89
C GLU A 324 -2.51 28.56 -15.07
N CYS A 325 -2.65 29.08 -13.85
CA CYS A 325 -3.85 28.93 -13.03
C CYS A 325 -4.95 29.87 -13.54
N SER A 326 -6.07 29.32 -13.98
CA SER A 326 -7.29 30.09 -14.21
C SER A 326 -7.78 30.61 -12.86
N TYR A 327 -7.48 31.87 -12.52
CA TYR A 327 -8.18 32.49 -11.40
C TYR A 327 -9.66 32.54 -11.77
N PRO A 328 -10.57 31.93 -10.99
CA PRO A 328 -11.98 32.20 -11.19
C PRO A 328 -12.17 33.69 -10.92
N GLN A 329 -12.43 34.45 -11.98
CA GLN A 329 -13.09 35.74 -11.84
C GLN A 329 -14.44 35.43 -11.19
N LYS A 330 -14.50 35.53 -9.86
CA LYS A 330 -15.77 35.63 -9.15
C LYS A 330 -16.49 36.85 -9.73
N ALA A 331 -17.43 36.58 -10.64
CA ALA A 331 -18.44 37.51 -11.12
C ALA A 331 -19.49 37.75 -10.04
#